data_AF-A0AAV3VWK5-F1
#
_entry.id   AF-A0AAV3VWK5-F1
#
_cell.length_a   1.000
_cell.length_b   1.000
_cell.length_c   1.000
_cell.angle_alpha   90.00
_cell.angle_beta   90.00
_cell.angle_gamma   90.00
#
_symmetry.space_group_name_H-M   'P 1'
#
loop_
_entity.id
_entity.type
_entity.pdbx_description
1 polymer ?
#
loop_
_entity_poly.entity_id
_entity_poly.type
_entity_poly.pdbx_seq_one_letter_code
_entity_poly.pdbx_strand_id
1 'polypeptide(L)'
;MSNSIEILKIYNESFRANVYSNKPFRMIGLIDVSIEYIYGIEKVTLAFFRSSGTNSGKIKGLWYPIVGIKTITGEFTEFSEYLNFVLTNTTRMGIADEGWLAKSLFFASEYTDESEIRGFSSGIHYESLLKIGETLRDLYEENKFQAMRILNAEKLNNILTSKEIYKDNKHTQRENFEKFIQDIFNEVNMIDSEN
;
A
#
# COMPACT_ATOMS: atom_id res chain seq x y z
N MET A 1 20.34 3.07 -16.51
CA MET A 1 19.15 3.89 -16.81
C MET A 1 18.07 3.39 -15.89
N SER A 2 17.67 4.21 -14.91
CA SER A 2 16.67 3.84 -13.91
C SER A 2 15.34 3.64 -14.61
N ASN A 3 14.87 2.39 -14.65
CA ASN A 3 13.50 2.08 -15.01
C ASN A 3 12.61 2.47 -13.83
N SER A 4 12.47 3.76 -13.55
CA SER A 4 11.68 4.25 -12.44
C SER A 4 10.20 4.03 -12.74
N ILE A 5 9.52 3.31 -11.85
CA ILE A 5 8.06 3.22 -11.88
C ILE A 5 7.52 4.52 -11.32
N GLU A 6 6.52 5.14 -11.95
CA GLU A 6 6.01 6.45 -11.49
C GLU A 6 4.49 6.46 -11.39
N ILE A 7 3.94 6.99 -10.30
CA ILE A 7 2.51 7.23 -10.16
C ILE A 7 2.13 8.54 -10.85
N LEU A 8 1.40 8.44 -11.95
CA LEU A 8 1.04 9.59 -12.79
C LEU A 8 -0.26 10.29 -12.37
N LYS A 9 -1.26 9.52 -11.94
CA LYS A 9 -2.63 10.03 -11.72
C LYS A 9 -3.36 9.26 -10.62
N ILE A 10 -4.14 9.97 -9.83
CA ILE A 10 -5.08 9.42 -8.85
C ILE A 10 -6.50 9.54 -9.41
N TYR A 11 -7.26 8.45 -9.37
CA TYR A 11 -8.67 8.42 -9.78
C TYR A 11 -9.58 8.57 -8.56
N ASN A 12 -9.76 9.81 -8.08
CA ASN A 12 -10.49 10.13 -6.86
C ASN A 12 -11.88 9.48 -6.77
N GLU A 13 -12.57 9.34 -7.90
CA GLU A 13 -13.90 8.72 -8.01
C GLU A 13 -13.91 7.22 -7.69
N SER A 14 -12.76 6.56 -7.77
CA SER A 14 -12.60 5.12 -7.48
C SER A 14 -12.38 4.84 -5.99
N PHE A 15 -12.26 5.88 -5.16
CA PHE A 15 -11.98 5.72 -3.74
C PHE A 15 -13.13 4.97 -3.05
N ARG A 16 -12.80 3.79 -2.56
CA ARG A 16 -13.69 2.87 -1.86
C ARG A 16 -13.15 2.61 -0.47
N ALA A 17 -13.97 2.71 0.57
CA ALA A 17 -13.50 2.50 1.93
C ALA A 17 -14.53 1.77 2.81
N ASN A 18 -14.03 1.13 3.86
CA ASN A 18 -14.85 0.51 4.88
C ASN A 18 -14.17 0.55 6.26
N VAL A 19 -14.97 0.45 7.31
CA VAL A 19 -14.46 0.26 8.67
C VAL A 19 -13.92 -1.16 8.79
N TYR A 20 -12.65 -1.27 9.16
CA TYR A 20 -11.97 -2.55 9.37
C TYR A 20 -12.06 -3.01 10.83
N SER A 21 -11.82 -2.10 11.77
CA SER A 21 -11.94 -2.37 13.21
C SER A 21 -12.41 -1.14 13.96
N ASN A 22 -13.16 -1.34 15.06
CA ASN A 22 -13.62 -0.23 15.91
C ASN A 22 -12.69 0.05 17.10
N LYS A 23 -11.95 -0.96 17.58
CA LYS A 23 -11.06 -0.85 18.74
C LYS A 23 -9.75 -1.63 18.50
N PRO A 24 -8.64 -0.94 18.18
CA PRO A 24 -8.56 0.48 17.80
C PRO A 24 -9.36 0.76 16.51
N PHE A 25 -9.79 2.00 16.30
CA PHE A 25 -10.49 2.37 15.08
C PHE A 25 -9.53 2.35 13.89
N ARG A 26 -9.88 1.56 12.87
CA ARG A 26 -9.14 1.47 11.60
C ARG A 26 -10.13 1.42 10.45
N MET A 27 -9.82 2.17 9.41
CA MET A 27 -10.47 2.02 8.10
C MET A 27 -9.47 1.52 7.09
N ILE A 28 -9.99 0.79 6.11
CA ILE A 28 -9.22 0.32 4.95
C ILE A 28 -9.87 0.87 3.71
N GLY A 29 -9.04 1.20 2.73
CA GLY A 29 -9.42 1.90 1.52
C GLY A 29 -8.70 1.34 0.31
N LEU A 30 -9.36 1.44 -0.83
CA LEU A 30 -8.84 1.09 -2.15
C LEU A 30 -8.95 2.32 -3.05
N ILE A 31 -7.90 2.59 -3.80
CA ILE A 31 -7.84 3.69 -4.76
C ILE A 31 -7.17 3.22 -6.04
N ASP A 32 -7.74 3.55 -7.18
CA ASP A 32 -7.10 3.28 -8.46
C ASP A 32 -6.17 4.45 -8.82
N VAL A 33 -5.01 4.12 -9.35
CA VAL A 33 -4.00 5.07 -9.84
C VAL A 33 -3.49 4.64 -11.21
N SER A 34 -2.98 5.58 -12.00
CA SER A 34 -2.17 5.26 -13.18
C SER A 34 -0.71 5.18 -12.77
N ILE A 35 -0.05 4.10 -13.16
CA ILE A 35 1.38 3.88 -12.92
C ILE A 35 2.07 3.68 -14.27
N GLU A 36 3.15 4.43 -14.51
CA GLU A 36 4.05 4.23 -15.64
C GLU A 36 5.05 3.12 -15.34
N TYR A 37 5.05 2.09 -16.18
CA TYR A 37 6.03 1.02 -16.19
C TYR A 37 6.83 1.05 -17.49
N ILE A 38 7.90 0.27 -17.55
CA ILE A 38 8.71 0.07 -18.78
C ILE A 38 7.89 -0.43 -19.98
N TYR A 39 6.75 -1.07 -19.73
CA TYR A 39 5.87 -1.65 -20.75
C TYR A 39 4.63 -0.78 -21.06
N GLY A 40 4.55 0.39 -20.43
CA GLY A 40 3.49 1.37 -20.62
C GLY A 40 2.78 1.75 -19.32
N ILE A 41 1.76 2.59 -19.47
CA ILE A 41 0.94 3.07 -18.36
C ILE A 41 -0.18 2.06 -18.11
N GLU A 42 -0.35 1.67 -16.86
CA GLU A 42 -1.41 0.76 -16.42
C GLU A 42 -2.21 1.38 -15.27
N LYS A 43 -3.48 1.02 -15.16
CA LYS A 43 -4.29 1.32 -13.98
C LYS A 43 -4.07 0.24 -12.92
N VAL A 44 -3.83 0.65 -11.68
CA VAL A 44 -3.55 -0.24 -10.57
C VAL A 44 -4.35 0.18 -9.35
N THR A 45 -5.02 -0.77 -8.70
CA THR A 45 -5.65 -0.54 -7.40
C THR A 45 -4.60 -0.69 -6.30
N LEU A 46 -4.46 0.33 -5.45
CA LEU A 46 -3.61 0.33 -4.26
C LEU A 46 -4.48 0.32 -3.00
N ALA A 47 -3.94 -0.24 -1.90
CA ALA A 47 -4.62 -0.26 -0.61
C ALA A 47 -3.96 0.69 0.38
N PHE A 48 -4.81 1.36 1.16
CA PHE A 48 -4.42 2.25 2.23
C PHE A 48 -5.21 1.95 3.50
N PHE A 49 -4.67 2.33 4.65
CA PHE A 49 -5.37 2.30 5.91
C PHE A 49 -5.30 3.65 6.63
N ARG A 50 -6.33 3.94 7.41
CA ARG A 50 -6.39 5.09 8.31
C ARG A 50 -6.64 4.61 9.72
N SER A 51 -5.99 5.25 10.69
CA SER A 51 -6.18 4.99 12.11
C SER A 51 -6.59 6.27 12.84
N SER A 52 -7.33 6.13 13.94
CA SER A 52 -7.65 7.27 14.82
C SER A 52 -6.51 7.65 15.78
N GLY A 53 -5.44 6.85 15.87
CA GLY A 53 -4.34 7.01 16.84
C GLY A 53 -3.04 7.59 16.25
N THR A 54 -2.22 8.19 17.11
CA THR A 54 -0.97 8.90 16.81
C THR A 54 0.26 8.20 17.40
N ASN A 55 0.38 6.88 17.23
CA ASN A 55 1.57 6.16 17.68
C ASN A 55 2.67 6.21 16.60
N SER A 56 3.92 6.41 17.03
CA SER A 56 5.12 6.27 16.20
C SER A 56 5.28 7.28 15.06
N GLY A 57 4.91 8.54 15.27
CA GLY A 57 5.09 9.63 14.28
C GLY A 57 4.00 9.71 13.20
N LYS A 58 2.90 8.95 13.37
CA LYS A 58 1.75 8.99 12.44
C LYS A 58 0.84 10.18 12.71
N ILE A 59 0.44 10.84 11.63
CA ILE A 59 -0.51 11.94 11.61
C ILE A 59 -1.92 11.38 11.71
N LYS A 60 -2.66 11.87 12.71
CA LYS A 60 -4.06 11.47 12.93
C LYS A 60 -4.87 11.78 11.66
N GLY A 61 -5.57 10.78 11.17
CA GLY A 61 -6.48 10.92 10.04
C GLY A 61 -5.83 10.82 8.66
N LEU A 62 -4.50 10.73 8.58
CA LEU A 62 -3.82 10.44 7.33
C LEU A 62 -4.02 8.96 6.93
N TRP A 63 -3.98 8.70 5.62
CA TRP A 63 -4.04 7.36 5.07
C TRP A 63 -2.64 6.88 4.68
N TYR A 64 -2.32 5.65 5.04
CA TYR A 64 -1.00 5.05 4.86
C TYR A 64 -1.08 3.80 3.98
N PRO A 65 -0.12 3.56 3.08
CA PRO A 65 -0.14 2.42 2.19
C PRO A 65 -0.03 1.09 2.95
N ILE A 66 -0.67 0.04 2.40
CA ILE A 66 -0.53 -1.35 2.84
C ILE A 66 -0.42 -2.27 1.63
N VAL A 67 0.35 -3.36 1.79
CA VAL A 67 0.46 -4.45 0.82
C VAL A 67 -0.75 -5.39 0.93
N GLY A 68 -1.40 -5.42 2.09
CA GLY A 68 -2.53 -6.27 2.39
C GLY A 68 -2.76 -6.41 3.89
N ILE A 69 -3.55 -7.41 4.28
CA ILE A 69 -3.89 -7.68 5.69
C ILE A 69 -3.73 -9.17 5.97
N LYS A 70 -2.98 -9.51 7.03
CA LYS A 70 -2.80 -10.90 7.46
C LYS A 70 -4.15 -11.52 7.80
N THR A 71 -4.43 -12.72 7.30
CA THR A 71 -5.70 -13.44 7.56
C THR A 71 -5.52 -14.63 8.50
N ILE A 72 -4.28 -15.05 8.77
CA ILE A 72 -3.96 -16.18 9.65
C ILE A 72 -2.70 -15.82 10.45
N THR A 73 -2.64 -16.06 11.76
CA THR A 73 -1.41 -15.84 12.54
C THR A 73 -0.28 -16.78 12.10
N GLY A 74 0.94 -16.25 11.95
CA GLY A 74 2.14 -17.00 11.61
C GLY A 74 2.88 -16.42 10.40
N GLU A 75 3.54 -17.29 9.63
CA GLU A 75 4.25 -16.94 8.40
C GLU A 75 3.29 -16.47 7.29
N PHE A 76 3.82 -15.70 6.35
CA PHE A 76 3.07 -15.18 5.20
C PHE A 76 2.85 -16.28 4.15
N THR A 77 1.60 -16.69 3.96
CA THR A 77 1.22 -17.76 3.01
C THR A 77 -0.04 -17.45 2.22
N GLU A 78 -0.79 -16.43 2.63
CA GLU A 78 -2.11 -16.09 2.09
C GLU A 78 -2.10 -15.09 0.92
N PHE A 79 -0.95 -14.50 0.60
CA PHE A 79 -0.79 -13.60 -0.54
C PHE A 79 -0.28 -14.37 -1.76
N SER A 80 0.26 -13.66 -2.76
CA SER A 80 1.04 -14.31 -3.81
C SER A 80 2.42 -14.70 -3.30
N GLU A 81 3.08 -15.62 -4.02
CA GLU A 81 4.44 -16.08 -3.70
C GLU A 81 5.42 -14.90 -3.54
N TYR A 82 5.36 -13.92 -4.45
CA TYR A 82 6.21 -12.74 -4.39
C TYR A 82 5.91 -11.84 -3.19
N LEU A 83 4.63 -11.56 -2.92
CA LEU A 83 4.27 -10.73 -1.76
C LEU A 83 4.58 -11.44 -0.43
N ASN A 84 4.39 -12.76 -0.35
CA ASN A 84 4.81 -13.55 0.80
C ASN A 84 6.33 -13.41 1.04
N PHE A 85 7.13 -13.49 -0.03
CA PHE A 85 8.58 -13.27 0.03
C PHE A 85 8.93 -11.86 0.56
N VAL A 86 8.34 -10.81 -0.02
CA VAL A 86 8.59 -9.42 0.40
C VAL A 86 8.20 -9.20 1.86
N LEU A 87 7.02 -9.67 2.27
CA LEU A 87 6.53 -9.50 3.63
C LEU A 87 7.34 -10.28 4.66
N THR A 88 7.82 -11.47 4.30
CA THR A 88 8.72 -12.27 5.13
C THR A 88 10.05 -11.54 5.36
N ASN A 89 10.61 -10.89 4.33
CA ASN A 89 11.89 -10.19 4.44
C ASN A 89 11.78 -8.78 5.06
N THR A 90 10.60 -8.16 5.01
CA THR A 90 10.38 -6.81 5.58
C THR A 90 9.76 -6.82 6.98
N THR A 91 9.28 -7.97 7.46
CA THR A 91 8.64 -8.08 8.77
C THR A 91 9.58 -8.80 9.74
N ARG A 92 9.68 -8.28 10.98
CA ARG A 92 10.49 -8.89 12.03
C ARG A 92 10.14 -10.36 12.20
N MET A 93 11.14 -11.23 12.09
CA MET A 93 11.03 -12.70 12.16
C MET A 93 10.12 -13.33 11.08
N GLY A 94 9.69 -12.58 10.06
CA GLY A 94 8.86 -13.09 8.97
C GLY A 94 7.45 -13.54 9.39
N ILE A 95 6.97 -13.13 10.56
CA ILE A 95 5.68 -13.56 11.13
C ILE A 95 4.83 -12.37 11.56
N ALA A 96 3.51 -12.55 11.51
CA ALA A 96 2.56 -11.57 12.03
C ALA A 96 1.26 -12.23 12.51
N ASP A 97 0.54 -11.54 13.39
CA ASP A 97 -0.77 -11.97 13.87
C ASP A 97 -1.88 -11.71 12.85
N GLU A 98 -2.95 -12.50 12.91
CA GLU A 98 -4.18 -12.24 12.17
C GLU A 98 -4.65 -10.78 12.36
N GLY A 99 -5.05 -10.17 11.25
CA GLY A 99 -5.52 -8.79 11.19
C GLY A 99 -4.42 -7.74 11.26
N TRP A 100 -3.15 -8.15 11.25
CA TRP A 100 -2.03 -7.26 11.09
C TRP A 100 -2.03 -6.61 9.69
N LEU A 101 -1.91 -5.28 9.67
CA LEU A 101 -1.82 -4.50 8.45
C LEU A 101 -0.40 -4.57 7.89
N ALA A 102 -0.25 -5.11 6.67
CA ALA A 102 1.02 -5.39 6.03
C ALA A 102 1.66 -4.12 5.46
N LYS A 103 2.41 -3.44 6.32
CA LYS A 103 2.89 -2.08 6.07
C LYS A 103 4.40 -1.90 6.23
N SER A 104 5.11 -2.93 6.72
CA SER A 104 6.54 -2.83 7.08
C SER A 104 7.41 -2.33 5.93
N LEU A 105 7.10 -2.74 4.69
CA LEU A 105 7.76 -2.26 3.47
C LEU A 105 7.80 -0.72 3.35
N PHE A 106 6.80 -0.02 3.90
CA PHE A 106 6.69 1.44 3.83
C PHE A 106 7.24 2.15 5.07
N PHE A 107 7.79 1.42 6.04
CA PHE A 107 8.54 2.04 7.13
C PHE A 107 9.99 2.01 6.71
N ALA A 108 10.45 3.16 6.20
CA ALA A 108 11.82 3.40 5.80
C ALA A 108 12.84 3.01 6.89
N SER A 109 14.08 2.79 6.44
CA SER A 109 15.20 2.37 7.27
C SER A 109 15.58 3.40 8.34
N GLU A 110 16.49 3.04 9.23
CA GLU A 110 16.88 3.85 10.40
C GLU A 110 17.44 5.26 10.05
N TYR A 111 17.64 5.56 8.76
CA TYR A 111 18.26 6.78 8.23
C TYR A 111 17.33 7.66 7.39
N THR A 112 16.04 7.74 7.75
CA THR A 112 15.13 8.75 7.16
C THR A 112 15.53 10.17 7.56
N ASP A 113 15.44 11.11 6.62
CA ASP A 113 15.42 12.55 6.92
C ASP A 113 14.36 12.82 8.00
N GLU A 114 14.74 13.50 9.08
CA GLU A 114 13.83 13.79 10.20
C GLU A 114 12.60 14.63 9.77
N SER A 115 12.66 15.25 8.59
CA SER A 115 11.56 16.02 8.00
C SER A 115 10.47 15.16 7.32
N GLU A 116 10.74 13.89 7.01
CA GLU A 116 9.77 13.01 6.33
C GLU A 116 8.73 12.39 7.30
N ILE A 117 7.50 12.28 6.81
CA ILE A 117 6.41 11.63 7.53
C ILE A 117 6.60 10.11 7.45
N ARG A 118 6.81 9.47 8.59
CA ARG A 118 6.96 8.01 8.69
C ARG A 118 5.75 7.25 8.16
N GLY A 119 6.00 6.11 7.53
CA GLY A 119 4.97 5.17 7.05
C GLY A 119 4.62 5.32 5.58
N PHE A 120 5.43 6.09 4.85
CA PHE A 120 5.55 6.08 3.40
C PHE A 120 6.97 5.61 3.09
N SER A 121 7.15 4.81 2.04
CA SER A 121 8.47 4.27 1.66
C SER A 121 9.51 5.39 1.54
N SER A 122 10.78 5.12 1.84
CA SER A 122 11.88 6.01 1.47
C SER A 122 12.12 5.98 -0.04
N GLY A 123 12.70 7.06 -0.59
CA GLY A 123 13.13 7.10 -1.99
C GLY A 123 12.11 7.75 -2.94
N ILE A 124 12.08 7.32 -4.19
CA ILE A 124 11.38 8.05 -5.27
C ILE A 124 9.86 7.97 -5.15
N HIS A 125 9.35 6.95 -4.45
CA HIS A 125 7.90 6.77 -4.22
C HIS A 125 7.35 7.53 -3.02
N TYR A 126 8.20 8.15 -2.19
CA TYR A 126 7.77 8.82 -0.96
C TYR A 126 6.69 9.88 -1.22
N GLU A 127 7.00 10.88 -2.07
CA GLU A 127 6.12 12.02 -2.35
C GLU A 127 4.81 11.59 -3.00
N SER A 128 4.85 10.60 -3.90
CA SER A 128 3.67 10.13 -4.62
C SER A 128 2.72 9.36 -3.70
N LEU A 129 3.25 8.50 -2.81
CA LEU A 129 2.46 7.79 -1.82
C LEU A 129 1.90 8.73 -0.74
N LEU A 130 2.68 9.71 -0.29
CA LEU A 130 2.22 10.74 0.65
C LEU A 130 1.06 11.54 0.04
N LYS A 131 1.20 12.01 -1.20
CA LYS A 131 0.15 12.74 -1.92
C LYS A 131 -1.13 11.94 -2.05
N ILE A 132 -1.06 10.62 -2.28
CA ILE A 132 -2.25 9.76 -2.24
C ILE A 132 -2.84 9.76 -0.84
N GLY A 133 -2.03 9.53 0.20
CA GLY A 133 -2.48 9.52 1.59
C GLY A 133 -3.23 10.79 2.00
N GLU A 134 -2.74 11.96 1.59
CA GLU A 134 -3.38 13.25 1.81
C GLU A 134 -4.66 13.41 1.00
N THR A 135 -4.64 13.01 -0.28
CA THR A 135 -5.84 13.04 -1.14
C THR A 135 -6.96 12.19 -0.55
N LEU A 136 -6.64 10.99 -0.03
CA LEU A 136 -7.62 10.11 0.60
C LEU A 136 -8.15 10.67 1.94
N ARG A 137 -7.32 11.43 2.67
CA ARG A 137 -7.76 12.14 3.87
C ARG A 137 -8.82 13.16 3.49
N ASP A 138 -8.51 14.03 2.52
CA ASP A 138 -9.38 15.12 2.12
C ASP A 138 -10.70 14.58 1.53
N LEU A 139 -10.63 13.56 0.67
CA LEU A 139 -11.82 12.87 0.15
C LEU A 139 -12.68 12.28 1.27
N TYR A 140 -12.08 11.67 2.29
CA TYR A 140 -12.82 11.12 3.42
C TYR A 140 -13.48 12.22 4.26
N GLU A 141 -12.76 13.30 4.60
CA GLU A 141 -13.32 14.42 5.37
C GLU A 141 -14.47 15.12 4.63
N GLU A 142 -14.40 15.18 3.30
CA GLU A 142 -15.46 15.72 2.45
C GLU A 142 -16.57 14.71 2.14
N ASN A 143 -16.52 13.50 2.72
CA ASN A 143 -17.46 12.40 2.47
C ASN A 143 -17.58 12.02 0.97
N LYS A 144 -16.47 12.13 0.23
CA LYS A 144 -16.30 11.80 -1.19
C LYS A 144 -15.65 10.43 -1.36
N PHE A 145 -16.29 9.39 -0.85
CA PHE A 145 -15.87 8.00 -1.05
C PHE A 145 -17.07 7.08 -1.17
N GLN A 146 -16.86 5.93 -1.79
CA GLN A 146 -17.88 4.88 -1.89
C GLN A 146 -17.73 3.91 -0.71
N ALA A 147 -18.77 3.80 0.13
CA ALA A 147 -18.78 2.83 1.21
C ALA A 147 -18.88 1.40 0.65
N MET A 148 -17.84 0.59 0.84
CA MET A 148 -17.80 -0.79 0.37
C MET A 148 -17.94 -1.75 1.55
N ARG A 149 -19.17 -2.00 2.00
CA ARG A 149 -19.46 -2.76 3.25
C ARG A 149 -18.86 -4.18 3.28
N ILE A 150 -18.64 -4.79 2.11
CA ILE A 150 -18.04 -6.13 1.98
C ILE A 150 -16.50 -6.12 1.98
N LEU A 151 -15.87 -4.94 2.06
CA LEU A 151 -14.42 -4.81 2.07
C LEU A 151 -13.90 -5.21 3.46
N ASN A 152 -13.44 -6.46 3.55
CA ASN A 152 -12.72 -7.05 4.67
C ASN A 152 -11.29 -7.45 4.24
N ALA A 153 -10.51 -8.08 5.14
CA ALA A 153 -9.13 -8.47 4.85
C ALA A 153 -9.00 -9.38 3.61
N GLU A 154 -9.80 -10.44 3.55
CA GLU A 154 -9.78 -11.39 2.42
C GLU A 154 -10.16 -10.71 1.10
N LYS A 155 -11.24 -9.91 1.10
CA LYS A 155 -11.69 -9.19 -0.10
C LYS A 155 -10.65 -8.18 -0.58
N LEU A 156 -10.00 -7.47 0.34
CA LEU A 156 -8.92 -6.53 0.04
C LEU A 156 -7.73 -7.26 -0.62
N ASN A 157 -7.25 -8.34 0.00
CA ASN A 157 -6.13 -9.12 -0.54
C ASN A 157 -6.46 -9.71 -1.92
N ASN A 158 -7.68 -10.21 -2.10
CA ASN A 158 -8.17 -10.74 -3.38
C ASN A 158 -8.24 -9.67 -4.48
N ILE A 159 -8.59 -8.42 -4.14
CA ILE A 159 -8.60 -7.31 -5.10
C ILE A 159 -7.16 -6.96 -5.50
N LEU A 160 -6.26 -6.77 -4.52
CA LEU A 160 -4.88 -6.39 -4.79
C LEU A 160 -4.14 -7.44 -5.62
N THR A 161 -4.44 -8.71 -5.40
CA THR A 161 -3.82 -9.85 -6.11
C THR A 161 -4.74 -10.43 -7.19
N SER A 162 -5.72 -9.66 -7.68
CA SER A 162 -6.63 -10.14 -8.72
C SER A 162 -5.86 -10.44 -10.02
N LYS A 163 -6.23 -11.54 -10.70
CA LYS A 163 -5.73 -11.85 -12.05
C LYS A 163 -6.58 -11.20 -13.15
N GLU A 164 -7.49 -10.30 -12.78
CA GLU A 164 -8.25 -9.50 -13.73
C GLU A 164 -7.35 -8.47 -14.43
N ILE A 165 -7.57 -8.28 -15.73
CA ILE A 165 -6.96 -7.20 -16.51
C ILE A 165 -7.99 -6.08 -16.55
N TYR A 166 -7.65 -4.92 -15.97
CA TYR A 166 -8.55 -3.77 -16.01
C TYR A 166 -8.69 -3.23 -17.42
N LYS A 167 -9.76 -2.45 -17.64
CA LYS A 167 -9.97 -1.81 -18.93
C LYS A 167 -8.74 -0.97 -19.31
N ASP A 168 -8.25 -1.16 -20.53
CA ASP A 168 -7.10 -0.50 -21.14
C ASP A 168 -5.72 -0.94 -20.58
N ASN A 169 -5.69 -1.88 -19.63
CA ASN A 169 -4.46 -2.52 -19.17
C ASN A 169 -4.00 -3.62 -20.13
N LYS A 170 -2.69 -3.90 -20.14
CA LYS A 170 -2.11 -5.09 -20.81
C LYS A 170 -1.84 -6.22 -19.82
N HIS A 171 -1.58 -5.88 -18.57
CA HIS A 171 -1.22 -6.83 -17.52
C HIS A 171 -2.29 -6.91 -16.44
N THR A 172 -2.27 -7.99 -15.68
CA THR A 172 -3.21 -8.19 -14.57
C THR A 172 -2.95 -7.21 -13.44
N GLN A 173 -3.99 -6.92 -12.64
CA GLN A 173 -3.86 -6.16 -11.41
C GLN A 173 -2.75 -6.71 -10.51
N ARG A 174 -2.64 -8.04 -10.38
CA ARG A 174 -1.58 -8.70 -9.61
C ARG A 174 -0.19 -8.38 -10.14
N GLU A 175 0.06 -8.55 -11.45
CA GLU A 175 1.38 -8.33 -12.04
C GLU A 175 1.82 -6.87 -11.88
N ASN A 176 0.92 -5.93 -12.15
CA ASN A 176 1.19 -4.51 -11.98
C ASN A 176 1.47 -4.17 -10.51
N PHE A 177 0.63 -4.66 -9.59
CA PHE A 177 0.78 -4.42 -8.17
C PHE A 177 2.10 -5.01 -7.63
N GLU A 178 2.40 -6.28 -7.93
CA GLU A 178 3.65 -6.92 -7.53
C GLU A 178 4.87 -6.21 -8.11
N LYS A 179 4.79 -5.72 -9.36
CA LYS A 179 5.89 -4.98 -9.97
C LYS A 179 6.13 -3.63 -9.29
N PHE A 180 5.07 -2.95 -8.88
CA PHE A 180 5.17 -1.72 -8.09
C PHE A 180 5.76 -2.00 -6.70
N ILE A 181 5.28 -3.04 -6.00
CA ILE A 181 5.84 -3.47 -4.72
C ILE A 181 7.32 -3.87 -4.84
N GLN A 182 7.71 -4.49 -5.96
CA GLN A 182 9.09 -4.85 -6.22
C GLN A 182 10.01 -3.64 -6.33
N ASP A 183 9.57 -2.59 -6.99
CA ASP A 183 10.36 -1.37 -7.17
C ASP A 183 10.63 -0.70 -5.82
N ILE A 184 9.58 -0.54 -5.00
CA ILE A 184 9.70 -0.05 -3.63
C ILE A 184 10.64 -0.93 -2.79
N PHE A 185 10.50 -2.26 -2.87
CA PHE A 185 11.34 -3.18 -2.11
C PHE A 185 12.81 -3.09 -2.51
N ASN A 186 13.11 -2.93 -3.80
CA ASN A 186 14.47 -2.76 -4.28
C ASN A 186 15.08 -1.44 -3.81
N GLU A 187 14.31 -0.34 -3.81
CA GLU A 187 14.77 0.95 -3.31
C GLU A 187 15.17 0.89 -1.83
N VAL A 188 14.32 0.29 -0.98
CA VAL A 188 14.61 0.13 0.45
C VAL A 188 15.89 -0.66 0.65
N ASN A 189 16.07 -1.79 -0.06
CA ASN A 189 17.28 -2.61 0.09
C ASN A 189 18.55 -1.95 -0.48
N MET A 190 18.43 -1.12 -1.53
CA MET A 190 19.58 -0.37 -2.06
C MET A 190 20.08 0.65 -1.05
N ILE A 191 19.17 1.40 -0.42
CA ILE A 191 19.50 2.38 0.64
C ILE A 191 20.20 1.70 1.83
N ASP A 192 19.77 0.49 2.20
CA ASP A 192 20.38 -0.27 3.30
C ASP A 192 21.74 -0.88 2.94
N SER A 193 22.06 -1.03 1.64
CA SER A 193 23.31 -1.64 1.16
C SER A 193 24.44 -0.64 0.88
N GLU A 194 24.11 0.66 0.75
CA GLU A 194 25.08 1.73 0.48
C GLU A 194 25.62 2.42 1.75
N ASN A 195 25.18 1.97 2.94
CA ASN A 195 25.59 2.48 4.25
C ASN A 195 26.19 1.38 5.14
#